data_AF-A0A0F9HW02-F1
#
_entry.id   AF-A0A0F9HW02-F1
#
_cell.length_a   1.000
_cell.length_b   1.000
_cell.length_c   1.000
_cell.angle_alpha   90.00
_cell.angle_beta   90.00
_cell.angle_gamma   90.00
#
_symmetry.space_group_name_H-M   'P 1'
#
loop_
_entity.id
_entity.type
_entity.pdbx_description
1 polymer ?
#
loop_
_entity_poly.entity_id
_entity_poly.type
_entity_poly.pdbx_seq_one_letter_code
_entity_poly.pdbx_strand_id
1 'polypeptide(L)'
;YALRAADTLAPAAFYNWGNSVGDPTTSTGFAMFGPSPHSVWDGEETFNMILPLWGEKDEAKRIEGWKAVDRHIAENAEVIPLLQYVQPILHVSAVNVVPHRSGALLPHLMTRA
;
A
#
# COMPACT_ATOMS: atom_id res chain seq x y z
N TYR A 1 -6.89 12.48 -16.87
CA TYR A 1 -6.00 11.75 -15.95
C TYR A 1 -6.55 11.85 -14.54
N ALA A 2 -6.22 10.92 -13.64
CA ALA A 2 -6.64 10.99 -12.24
C ALA A 2 -6.05 12.24 -11.55
N LEU A 3 -6.79 12.85 -10.61
CA LEU A 3 -6.41 14.11 -9.95
C LEU A 3 -4.99 14.10 -9.34
N ARG A 4 -4.53 12.92 -8.87
CA ARG A 4 -3.17 12.69 -8.36
C ARG A 4 -2.09 12.97 -9.39
N ALA A 5 -2.17 12.32 -10.55
CA ALA A 5 -1.20 12.47 -11.63
C ALA A 5 -1.24 13.86 -12.31
N ALA A 6 -2.15 14.73 -11.88
CA ALA A 6 -2.30 16.09 -12.39
C ALA A 6 -2.01 17.15 -11.32
N ASP A 7 -1.55 16.76 -10.13
CA ASP A 7 -1.19 17.66 -9.01
C ASP A 7 -2.30 18.66 -8.64
N THR A 8 -3.55 18.21 -8.74
CA THR A 8 -4.75 19.05 -8.54
C THR A 8 -5.58 18.61 -7.34
N LEU A 9 -5.00 17.79 -6.46
CA LEU A 9 -5.67 17.38 -5.24
C LEU A 9 -5.78 18.54 -4.25
N ALA A 10 -6.85 18.51 -3.45
CA ALA A 10 -7.00 19.42 -2.33
C ALA A 10 -5.81 19.24 -1.35
N PRO A 11 -5.47 20.29 -0.56
CA PRO A 11 -4.35 20.22 0.39
C PRO A 11 -4.41 19.06 1.38
N ALA A 12 -5.61 18.54 1.66
CA ALA A 12 -5.83 17.27 2.32
C ALA A 12 -6.87 16.47 1.54
N ALA A 13 -6.61 15.18 1.32
CA ALA A 13 -7.50 14.29 0.60
C ALA A 13 -7.58 12.93 1.27
N PHE A 14 -8.79 12.36 1.30
CA PHE A 14 -8.95 10.96 1.68
C PHE A 14 -8.41 10.06 0.59
N TYR A 15 -7.65 9.06 1.00
CA TYR A 15 -7.09 8.07 0.10
C TYR A 15 -7.23 6.67 0.69
N ASN A 16 -7.52 5.69 -0.16
CA ASN A 16 -7.53 4.28 0.21
C ASN A 16 -6.41 3.55 -0.56
N TRP A 17 -5.55 2.82 0.16
CA TRP A 17 -4.54 1.97 -0.44
C TRP A 17 -4.81 0.50 -0.11
N GLY A 18 -4.63 -0.39 -1.09
CA GLY A 18 -4.64 -1.83 -0.89
C GLY A 18 -3.32 -2.43 -1.36
N ASN A 19 -2.72 -3.30 -0.53
CA ASN A 19 -1.49 -4.00 -0.88
C ASN A 19 -1.80 -5.49 -1.15
N SER A 20 -2.14 -5.80 -2.40
CA SER A 20 -2.51 -7.16 -2.81
C SER A 20 -1.32 -8.12 -2.90
N VAL A 21 -0.09 -7.60 -2.98
CA VAL A 21 1.14 -8.37 -3.17
C VAL A 21 1.83 -8.67 -1.84
N GLY A 22 1.61 -7.83 -0.83
CA GLY A 22 2.26 -7.90 0.47
C GLY A 22 3.68 -7.30 0.50
N ASP A 23 4.13 -6.67 -0.59
CA ASP A 23 5.46 -6.05 -0.67
C ASP A 23 5.36 -4.54 -0.39
N PRO A 24 6.17 -3.97 0.52
CA PRO A 24 6.14 -2.54 0.87
C PRO A 24 6.35 -1.60 -0.33
N THR A 25 7.09 -2.05 -1.35
CA THR A 25 7.29 -1.35 -2.61
C THR A 25 5.96 -1.03 -3.29
N THR A 26 4.99 -1.96 -3.19
CA THR A 26 3.64 -1.80 -3.75
C THR A 26 2.68 -1.01 -2.88
N SER A 27 3.13 -0.56 -1.70
CA SER A 27 2.43 0.40 -0.82
C SER A 27 3.24 1.68 -0.71
N THR A 28 3.98 1.89 0.38
CA THR A 28 4.82 3.07 0.64
C THR A 28 5.64 3.51 -0.57
N GLY A 29 6.27 2.57 -1.30
CA GLY A 29 7.04 2.87 -2.51
C GLY A 29 6.22 3.65 -3.55
N PHE A 30 5.19 3.06 -4.15
CA PHE A 30 4.38 3.77 -5.16
C PHE A 30 3.50 4.88 -4.59
N ALA A 31 3.08 4.79 -3.32
CA ALA A 31 2.20 5.78 -2.72
C ALA A 31 2.92 7.09 -2.36
N MET A 32 4.23 7.04 -2.10
CA MET A 32 4.99 8.16 -1.53
C MET A 32 6.23 8.55 -2.34
N PHE A 33 6.54 7.84 -3.42
CA PHE A 33 7.63 8.21 -4.33
C PHE A 33 7.12 9.21 -5.37
N GLY A 34 7.50 10.49 -5.26
CA GLY A 34 7.03 11.59 -6.13
C GLY A 34 6.95 11.27 -7.63
N PRO A 35 7.97 10.65 -8.26
CA PRO A 35 7.88 10.27 -9.67
C PRO A 35 6.82 9.21 -10.03
N SER A 36 6.22 8.56 -9.03
CA SER A 36 5.11 7.64 -9.25
C SER A 36 3.83 8.41 -9.58
N PRO A 37 3.07 8.02 -10.63
CA PRO A 37 1.76 8.62 -10.91
C PRO A 37 0.70 8.30 -9.84
N HIS A 38 1.07 7.53 -8.82
CA HIS A 38 0.23 7.18 -7.67
C HIS A 38 0.56 7.99 -6.41
N SER A 39 1.71 8.69 -6.40
CA SER A 39 2.09 9.61 -5.34
C SER A 39 1.52 10.99 -5.63
N VAL A 40 1.30 11.74 -4.55
CA VAL A 40 1.08 13.20 -4.56
C VAL A 40 2.13 13.90 -3.71
N TRP A 41 3.03 13.11 -3.12
CA TRP A 41 4.06 13.58 -2.23
C TRP A 41 5.35 13.76 -3.01
N ASP A 42 5.85 14.99 -3.05
CA ASP A 42 7.07 15.39 -3.76
C ASP A 42 8.20 15.83 -2.81
N GLY A 43 8.10 15.50 -1.52
CA GLY A 43 9.12 15.83 -0.53
C GLY A 43 10.46 15.14 -0.85
N GLU A 44 11.53 15.94 -0.94
CA GLU A 44 12.88 15.45 -1.29
C GLU A 44 13.43 14.45 -0.27
N GLU A 45 13.14 14.63 1.01
CA GLU A 45 13.61 13.74 2.07
C GLU A 45 13.04 12.32 1.91
N THR A 46 11.71 12.20 1.85
CA THR A 46 11.01 10.93 1.61
C THR A 46 11.43 10.31 0.27
N PHE A 47 11.57 11.12 -0.79
CA PHE A 47 12.10 10.64 -2.08
C PHE A 47 13.49 9.99 -1.92
N ASN A 48 14.42 10.66 -1.25
CA ASN A 48 15.79 10.19 -1.07
C ASN A 48 15.88 8.94 -0.19
N MET A 49 15.00 8.80 0.80
CA MET A 49 14.92 7.58 1.61
C MET A 49 14.38 6.38 0.81
N ILE A 50 13.40 6.61 -0.08
CA ILE A 50 12.79 5.55 -0.89
C ILE A 50 13.68 5.11 -2.05
N LEU A 51 14.34 6.06 -2.73
CA LEU A 51 15.10 5.81 -3.97
C LEU A 51 16.04 4.58 -3.91
N PRO A 52 16.88 4.38 -2.88
CA PRO A 52 17.77 3.21 -2.83
C PRO A 52 17.04 1.88 -2.62
N LEU A 53 15.82 1.87 -2.09
CA LEU A 53 15.08 0.64 -1.76
C LEU A 53 14.52 -0.08 -2.98
N TRP A 54 14.31 0.63 -4.10
CA TRP A 54 13.85 0.04 -5.37
C TRP A 54 14.80 -1.03 -5.93
N GLY A 55 16.10 -0.88 -5.67
CA GLY A 55 17.15 -1.77 -6.16
C GLY A 55 17.86 -2.58 -5.08
N GLU A 56 17.46 -2.47 -3.82
CA GLU A 56 18.07 -3.20 -2.71
C GLU A 56 17.76 -4.70 -2.83
N LYS A 57 18.81 -5.52 -2.86
CA LYS A 57 18.72 -6.98 -3.08
C LYS A 57 18.72 -7.76 -1.77
N ASP A 58 19.26 -7.18 -0.70
CA ASP A 58 19.20 -7.76 0.63
C ASP A 58 17.81 -7.49 1.22
N GLU A 59 17.01 -8.55 1.36
CA GLU A 59 15.63 -8.43 1.83
C GLU A 59 15.54 -7.87 3.25
N ALA A 60 16.44 -8.28 4.16
CA ALA A 60 16.40 -7.79 5.54
C ALA A 60 16.71 -6.30 5.57
N LYS A 61 17.72 -5.87 4.81
CA LYS A 61 18.06 -4.45 4.67
C LYS A 61 16.95 -3.65 4.00
N ARG A 62 16.32 -4.21 2.97
CA ARG A 62 15.17 -3.61 2.27
C ARG A 62 14.01 -3.37 3.22
N ILE A 63 13.64 -4.38 4.01
CA ILE A 63 12.53 -4.29 4.99
C ILE A 63 12.83 -3.30 6.11
N GLU A 64 14.05 -3.29 6.66
CA GLU A 64 14.43 -2.28 7.66
C GLU A 64 14.42 -0.86 7.08
N GLY A 65 14.85 -0.70 5.83
CA GLY A 65 14.74 0.56 5.09
C GLY A 65 13.30 1.04 4.95
N TRP A 66 12.37 0.16 4.54
CA TRP A 66 10.95 0.51 4.43
C TRP A 66 10.34 0.90 5.78
N LYS A 67 10.69 0.20 6.87
CA LYS A 67 10.25 0.58 8.22
C LYS A 67 10.74 1.97 8.62
N ALA A 68 11.96 2.35 8.22
CA ALA A 68 12.50 3.68 8.48
C ALA A 68 11.74 4.77 7.70
N VAL A 69 11.39 4.50 6.44
CA VAL A 69 10.53 5.37 5.62
C VAL A 69 9.15 5.53 6.25
N ASP A 70 8.49 4.41 6.59
CA ASP A 70 7.14 4.44 7.21
C ASP A 70 7.14 5.22 8.53
N ARG A 71 8.20 5.08 9.34
CA ARG A 71 8.40 5.86 10.56
C ARG A 71 8.51 7.35 10.26
N HIS A 72 9.36 7.74 9.30
CA HIS A 72 9.55 9.13 8.92
C HIS A 72 8.23 9.78 8.45
N ILE A 73 7.48 9.09 7.59
CA ILE A 73 6.16 9.53 7.11
C ILE A 73 5.20 9.78 8.28
N ALA A 74 5.17 8.85 9.25
CA ALA A 74 4.30 8.96 10.41
C ALA A 74 4.72 10.08 11.37
N GLU A 75 6.03 10.24 11.61
CA GLU A 75 6.60 11.28 12.49
C GLU A 75 6.39 12.69 11.91
N ASN A 76 6.38 12.84 10.58
CA ASN A 76 6.19 14.12 9.89
C ASN A 76 4.76 14.35 9.39
N ALA A 77 3.84 13.43 9.69
CA ALA A 77 2.43 13.49 9.26
C ALA A 77 2.23 13.69 7.74
N GLU A 78 3.13 13.15 6.92
CA GLU A 78 3.00 13.18 5.45
C GLU A 78 1.79 12.37 4.99
N VAL A 79 1.44 11.32 5.76
CA VAL A 79 0.18 10.58 5.70
C VAL A 79 -0.34 10.38 7.11
N ILE A 80 -1.66 10.56 7.29
CA ILE A 80 -2.34 10.28 8.56
C ILE A 80 -3.19 9.01 8.38
N PRO A 81 -2.77 7.86 8.93
CA PRO A 81 -3.57 6.64 8.88
C PRO A 81 -4.86 6.80 9.69
N LEU A 82 -6.02 6.69 9.03
CA LEU A 82 -7.31 6.86 9.70
C LEU A 82 -7.92 5.53 10.14
N LEU A 83 -7.81 4.51 9.30
CA LEU A 83 -8.44 3.21 9.52
C LEU A 83 -7.76 2.14 8.68
N GLN A 84 -7.82 0.90 9.17
CA GLN A 84 -7.42 -0.30 8.44
C GLN A 84 -8.66 -1.16 8.23
N TYR A 85 -8.97 -1.46 6.97
CA TYR A 85 -10.12 -2.31 6.63
C TYR A 85 -9.80 -3.79 6.88
N VAL A 86 -10.82 -4.51 7.36
CA VAL A 86 -10.89 -5.97 7.26
C VAL A 86 -11.98 -6.33 6.25
N GLN A 87 -11.76 -7.35 5.43
CA GLN A 87 -12.71 -7.79 4.40
C GLN A 87 -13.35 -9.13 4.83
N PRO A 88 -14.49 -9.11 5.54
CA PRO A 88 -15.23 -10.33 5.86
C PRO A 88 -15.84 -10.94 4.60
N ILE A 89 -15.88 -12.27 4.53
CA ILE A 89 -16.57 -13.00 3.48
C ILE A 89 -17.82 -13.65 4.08
N LEU A 90 -19.00 -13.22 3.62
CA LEU A 90 -20.26 -13.85 3.98
C LEU A 90 -20.60 -14.89 2.91
N HIS A 91 -20.83 -16.14 3.32
CA HIS A 91 -21.19 -17.23 2.42
C HIS A 91 -22.25 -18.15 3.06
N VAL A 92 -22.97 -18.88 2.20
CA VAL A 92 -23.93 -19.89 2.64
C VAL A 92 -23.21 -21.09 3.26
N SER A 93 -23.85 -21.77 4.21
CA SER A 93 -23.26 -22.91 4.94
C SER A 93 -22.92 -24.12 4.06
N ALA A 94 -23.51 -24.21 2.87
CA ALA A 94 -23.23 -25.28 1.90
C ALA A 94 -21.92 -25.08 1.11
N VAL A 95 -21.18 -24.00 1.37
CA VAL A 95 -19.92 -23.67 0.68
C VAL A 95 -18.81 -23.54 1.70
N ASN A 96 -17.71 -24.26 1.50
CA ASN A 96 -16.44 -24.03 2.19
C ASN A 96 -15.69 -22.91 1.45
N VAL A 97 -15.20 -21.90 2.18
CA VAL A 97 -14.43 -20.79 1.61
C VAL A 97 -13.07 -20.69 2.29
N VAL A 98 -12.00 -20.69 1.49
CA VAL A 98 -10.64 -20.35 1.95
C VAL A 98 -10.32 -18.91 1.51
N PRO A 99 -10.19 -17.94 2.43
CA PRO A 99 -9.87 -16.56 2.09
C PRO A 99 -8.48 -16.46 1.44
N HIS A 100 -8.37 -15.68 0.35
CA HIS A 100 -7.07 -15.36 -0.23
C HIS A 100 -6.46 -14.13 0.46
N ARG A 101 -5.15 -14.16 0.73
CA ARG A 101 -4.44 -13.09 1.47
C ARG A 101 -4.54 -11.71 0.80
N SER A 102 -4.67 -11.65 -0.52
CA SER A 102 -4.83 -10.38 -1.26
C SER A 102 -6.24 -9.76 -1.16
N GLY A 103 -7.21 -10.46 -0.55
CA GLY A 103 -8.62 -10.06 -0.54
C GLY A 103 -9.41 -10.49 -1.79
N ALA A 104 -8.75 -11.11 -2.79
CA ALA A 104 -9.44 -11.61 -3.98
C ALA A 104 -10.36 -12.81 -3.66
N LEU A 105 -11.55 -12.84 -4.26
CA LEU A 105 -12.44 -14.00 -4.24
C LEU A 105 -12.08 -14.92 -5.41
N LEU A 106 -11.51 -16.08 -5.09
CA LEU A 106 -11.02 -17.03 -6.09
C LEU A 106 -11.90 -18.28 -6.11
N PRO A 107 -12.63 -18.58 -7.21
CA PRO A 107 -13.55 -19.72 -7.27
C PRO A 107 -12.90 -21.08 -6.96
N HIS A 108 -11.62 -21.27 -7.30
CA HIS A 108 -10.91 -22.53 -7.02
C HIS A 108 -10.56 -22.73 -5.53
N LEU A 109 -10.73 -21.68 -4.70
CA LEU A 109 -10.64 -21.75 -3.24
C LEU A 109 -12.01 -21.97 -2.57
N MET A 110 -13.05 -22.24 -3.36
CA MET A 110 -14.40 -22.49 -2.89
C MET A 110 -14.82 -23.90 -3.26
N THR A 111 -15.26 -24.69 -2.28
CA THR A 111 -15.75 -26.06 -2.49
C THR A 111 -17.13 -26.23 -1.86
N ARG A 112 -17.83 -27.32 -2.20
CA ARG A 112 -19.03 -27.71 -1.46
C ARG A 112 -18.63 -28.15 -0.04
N ALA A 113 -19.49 -27.83 0.93
CA ALA A 113 -19.36 -28.26 2.32
C ALA A 113 -19.31 -29.78 2.46
#